data_AF-A0A8T2THS1-F1
#
_entry.id   AF-A0A8T2THS1-F1
#
_cell.length_a   1.000
_cell.length_b   1.000
_cell.length_c   1.000
_cell.angle_alpha   90.00
_cell.angle_beta   90.00
_cell.angle_gamma   90.00
#
_symmetry.space_group_name_H-M   'P 1'
#
loop_
_entity.id
_entity.type
_entity.pdbx_description
1 polymer ?
#
loop_
_entity_poly.entity_id
_entity_poly.type
_entity_poly.pdbx_seq_one_letter_code
_entity_poly.pdbx_strand_id
1 'polypeptide(L)'
;MLPHNILAFIRASFALFRHSSSANPCSSSVLCNRRELLSCISRRSCNIMAVPHDTSVRIRDVWRCNAAAEFKLIGNLKQEFSTIVIDTEFPGSLKLDFLCSEQDSNEDSIYRTLKENVNMMKLIQVGITLVDNWGRLPMIEGAYCVWQFNLCDFDMNNDIFVKASIQVLQNNGLESRTLGRLLLKHHLVFNPRMHYVCYQGDYDFAYVHEAVTGDQQLPSSLAEYTYSKISMFGRIFDVRCAQLQNFHTSYGLQKFSDSLGVKRISGTSHQAGSDSLLTASTYQAIKSLSTSFYNRHYSQTYSNKEKYAPNFHSSFYFC
;
A
#
# COMPACT_ATOMS: atom_id res chain seq x y z
N MET A 1 15.95 18.73 -18.42
CA MET A 1 16.54 17.51 -19.01
C MET A 1 16.85 16.55 -17.87
N LEU A 2 16.10 15.45 -17.75
CA LEU A 2 16.43 14.25 -16.95
C LEU A 2 15.34 13.21 -17.27
N PRO A 3 15.68 12.12 -17.98
CA PRO A 3 15.25 10.80 -17.52
C PRO A 3 16.20 9.64 -17.90
N HIS A 4 17.53 9.82 -17.94
CA HIS A 4 18.47 8.72 -18.25
C HIS A 4 19.30 8.18 -17.06
N ASN A 5 19.28 8.81 -15.89
CA ASN A 5 20.20 8.47 -14.79
C ASN A 5 19.62 7.66 -13.62
N ILE A 6 18.30 7.43 -13.55
CA ILE A 6 17.71 6.66 -12.43
C ILE A 6 17.95 5.15 -12.60
N LEU A 7 17.78 4.62 -13.82
CA LEU A 7 18.12 3.23 -14.16
C LEU A 7 19.62 2.93 -14.02
N ALA A 8 20.48 3.89 -14.32
CA ALA A 8 21.93 3.76 -14.15
C ALA A 8 22.34 3.72 -12.67
N PHE A 9 21.67 4.52 -11.82
CA PHE A 9 21.90 4.52 -10.37
C PHE A 9 21.50 3.18 -9.73
N ILE A 10 20.37 2.59 -10.16
CA ILE A 10 19.89 1.28 -9.69
C ILE A 10 20.84 0.14 -10.12
N ARG A 11 21.41 0.21 -11.33
CA ARG A 11 22.34 -0.81 -11.85
C ARG A 11 23.74 -0.76 -11.23
N ALA A 12 24.22 0.43 -10.83
CA ALA A 12 25.58 0.60 -10.29
C ALA A 12 25.75 0.06 -8.86
N SER A 13 24.68 -0.10 -8.08
CA SER A 13 24.74 -0.56 -6.69
C SER A 13 24.97 -2.07 -6.52
N PHE A 14 25.01 -2.86 -7.59
CA PHE A 14 25.16 -4.33 -7.56
C PHE A 14 26.60 -4.82 -7.35
N ALA A 15 27.63 -3.96 -7.46
CA ALA A 15 29.01 -4.41 -7.69
C ALA A 15 29.93 -4.53 -6.46
N LEU A 16 29.47 -4.26 -5.24
CA LEU A 16 30.37 -4.25 -4.07
C LEU A 16 29.75 -4.95 -2.86
N PHE A 17 30.61 -5.71 -2.16
CA PHE A 17 30.48 -6.32 -0.84
C PHE A 17 30.25 -7.84 -0.75
N ARG A 18 31.36 -8.55 -0.57
CA ARG A 18 31.49 -9.83 0.15
C ARG A 18 32.27 -9.57 1.44
N HIS A 19 31.73 -9.97 2.60
CA HIS A 19 32.35 -10.86 3.60
C HIS A 19 31.82 -10.68 5.04
N SER A 20 31.65 -11.83 5.68
CA SER A 20 31.74 -12.14 7.13
C SER A 20 30.47 -12.07 7.99
N SER A 21 30.46 -12.98 8.97
CA SER A 21 29.32 -13.61 9.66
C SER A 21 29.51 -13.49 11.18
N SER A 22 28.43 -13.45 11.99
CA SER A 22 28.23 -14.28 13.22
C SER A 22 27.04 -13.84 14.12
N ALA A 23 26.18 -14.81 14.48
CA ALA A 23 25.51 -15.12 15.76
C ALA A 23 24.79 -14.04 16.64
N ASN A 24 23.47 -14.16 16.91
CA ASN A 24 22.81 -14.95 17.99
C ASN A 24 21.37 -14.46 18.32
N PRO A 25 20.47 -15.31 18.89
CA PRO A 25 19.04 -15.02 19.06
C PRO A 25 18.66 -14.65 20.51
N CYS A 26 17.64 -13.81 20.70
CA CYS A 26 17.01 -13.62 22.01
C CYS A 26 15.48 -13.72 21.90
N SER A 27 14.95 -14.76 22.53
CA SER A 27 13.54 -15.10 22.67
C SER A 27 12.96 -14.52 23.97
N SER A 28 11.82 -13.83 23.88
CA SER A 28 10.82 -13.82 24.96
C SER A 28 9.45 -13.37 24.41
N SER A 29 8.51 -14.31 24.40
CA SER A 29 7.14 -14.15 23.93
C SER A 29 6.22 -13.73 25.07
N VAL A 30 5.74 -12.48 25.04
CA VAL A 30 4.55 -12.08 25.81
C VAL A 30 3.38 -12.04 24.82
N LEU A 31 2.54 -13.07 24.88
CA LEU A 31 1.27 -13.18 24.16
C LEU A 31 0.26 -12.24 24.83
N CYS A 32 -0.12 -11.14 24.17
CA CYS A 32 -1.26 -10.34 24.62
C CYS A 32 -2.55 -11.06 24.25
N ASN A 33 -3.42 -11.32 25.22
CA ASN A 33 -4.62 -12.12 25.02
C ASN A 33 -5.70 -11.30 24.27
N ARG A 34 -6.37 -11.89 23.28
CA ARG A 34 -7.51 -11.33 22.53
C ARG A 34 -8.55 -10.65 23.44
N ARG A 35 -8.79 -11.19 24.66
CA ARG A 35 -9.71 -10.58 25.63
C ARG A 35 -9.23 -9.23 26.17
N GLU A 36 -7.93 -9.06 26.42
CA GLU A 36 -7.36 -7.79 26.87
C GLU A 36 -7.42 -6.73 25.77
N LEU A 37 -7.09 -7.14 24.53
CA LEU A 37 -7.17 -6.30 23.33
C LEU A 37 -8.59 -5.78 23.08
N LEU A 38 -9.60 -6.67 23.11
CA LEU A 38 -11.01 -6.30 22.98
C LEU A 38 -11.51 -5.45 24.17
N SER A 39 -11.00 -5.70 25.39
CA SER A 39 -11.34 -4.89 26.57
C SER A 39 -10.77 -3.46 26.49
N CYS A 40 -9.62 -3.26 25.82
CA CYS A 40 -9.06 -1.94 25.56
C CYS A 40 -9.88 -1.16 24.53
N ILE A 41 -10.39 -1.83 23.49
CA ILE A 41 -11.31 -1.24 22.49
C ILE A 41 -12.60 -0.77 23.17
N SER A 42 -13.21 -1.64 23.99
CA SER A 42 -14.48 -1.32 24.68
C SER A 42 -14.36 -0.20 25.72
N ARG A 43 -13.15 0.10 26.23
CA ARG A 43 -12.95 1.12 27.27
C ARG A 43 -12.55 2.50 26.72
N ARG A 44 -12.17 2.59 25.44
CA ARG A 44 -11.76 3.84 24.80
C ARG A 44 -12.78 4.23 23.74
N SER A 45 -13.71 5.11 24.12
CA SER A 45 -14.48 5.94 23.17
C SER A 45 -13.57 6.95 22.48
N CYS A 46 -12.47 6.51 21.89
CA CYS A 46 -11.58 7.38 21.15
C CYS A 46 -12.04 7.40 19.70
N ASN A 47 -12.34 8.58 19.17
CA ASN A 47 -12.44 8.81 17.74
C ASN A 47 -11.15 8.30 17.09
N ILE A 48 -11.26 7.13 16.45
CA ILE A 48 -10.12 6.33 16.01
C ILE A 48 -9.33 7.08 14.94
N MET A 49 -10.03 7.73 14.02
CA MET A 49 -9.50 8.88 13.28
C MET A 49 -9.90 10.13 14.04
N ALA A 50 -8.99 11.09 14.20
CA ALA A 50 -9.30 12.37 14.83
C ALA A 50 -10.13 13.28 13.89
N VAL A 51 -11.20 12.73 13.32
CA VAL A 51 -12.25 13.42 12.57
C VAL A 51 -13.41 13.64 13.55
N PRO A 52 -13.73 14.89 13.92
CA PRO A 52 -14.88 15.20 14.76
C PRO A 52 -16.18 14.72 14.11
N HIS A 53 -17.12 14.22 14.93
CA HIS A 53 -18.39 13.61 14.49
C HIS A 53 -19.24 14.48 13.54
N ASP A 54 -19.11 15.81 13.60
CA ASP A 54 -19.90 16.76 12.80
C ASP A 54 -19.19 17.20 11.51
N THR A 55 -18.07 16.58 11.15
CA THR A 55 -17.28 16.98 9.97
C THR A 55 -17.30 15.91 8.89
N SER A 56 -17.74 16.27 7.68
CA SER A 56 -17.72 15.36 6.52
C SER A 56 -16.30 15.15 6.00
N VAL A 57 -15.98 13.92 5.61
CA VAL A 57 -14.81 13.63 4.78
C VAL A 57 -15.21 13.67 3.32
N ARG A 58 -14.49 14.47 2.52
CA ARG A 58 -14.69 14.63 1.08
C ARG A 58 -13.68 13.77 0.33
N ILE A 59 -14.17 12.83 -0.47
CA ILE A 59 -13.34 12.13 -1.47
C ILE A 59 -13.19 13.07 -2.67
N ARG A 60 -11.95 13.46 -2.96
CA ARG A 60 -11.62 14.34 -4.08
C ARG A 60 -11.33 13.47 -5.30
N ASP A 61 -12.30 13.39 -6.21
CA ASP A 61 -12.09 12.70 -7.48
C ASP A 61 -11.08 13.46 -8.35
N VAL A 62 -10.06 12.73 -8.79
CA VAL A 62 -8.97 13.24 -9.60
C VAL A 62 -9.02 12.61 -10.98
N TRP A 63 -9.09 13.47 -11.97
CA TRP A 63 -9.18 13.22 -13.39
C TRP A 63 -8.02 13.90 -14.10
N ARG A 64 -7.88 13.71 -15.41
CA ARG A 64 -6.86 14.39 -16.22
C ARG A 64 -6.87 15.92 -16.04
N CYS A 65 -8.06 16.53 -15.96
CA CYS A 65 -8.21 17.98 -15.94
C CYS A 65 -7.77 18.65 -14.63
N ASN A 66 -7.87 17.96 -13.48
CA ASN A 66 -7.53 18.50 -12.16
C ASN A 66 -6.30 17.83 -11.51
N ALA A 67 -5.75 16.77 -12.09
CA ALA A 67 -4.61 16.03 -11.54
C ALA A 67 -3.43 16.93 -11.12
N ALA A 68 -3.03 17.88 -11.97
CA ALA A 68 -1.92 18.77 -11.64
C ALA A 68 -2.20 19.65 -10.40
N ALA A 69 -3.45 20.11 -10.23
CA ALA A 69 -3.84 20.93 -9.09
C ALA A 69 -3.90 20.09 -7.80
N GLU A 70 -4.48 18.90 -7.87
CA GLU A 70 -4.60 17.99 -6.72
C GLU A 70 -3.22 17.48 -6.26
N PHE A 71 -2.32 17.10 -7.18
CA PHE A 71 -0.95 16.75 -6.82
C PHE A 71 -0.15 17.91 -6.23
N LYS A 72 -0.43 19.15 -6.64
CA LYS A 72 0.17 20.34 -6.01
C LYS A 72 -0.28 20.46 -4.54
N LEU A 73 -1.56 20.21 -4.25
CA LEU A 73 -2.08 20.18 -2.89
C LEU A 73 -1.40 19.07 -2.05
N ILE A 74 -1.40 17.83 -2.54
CA ILE A 74 -0.73 16.69 -1.89
C ILE A 74 0.75 16.99 -1.66
N GLY A 75 1.43 17.56 -2.66
CA GLY A 75 2.85 17.90 -2.60
C GLY A 75 3.19 18.99 -1.58
N ASN A 76 2.23 19.86 -1.22
CA ASN A 76 2.38 20.85 -0.16
C ASN A 76 2.14 20.23 1.23
N LEU A 77 1.21 19.26 1.32
CA LEU A 77 0.83 18.60 2.57
C LEU A 77 1.85 17.56 3.07
N LYS A 78 2.67 16.97 2.18
CA LYS A 78 3.57 15.85 2.52
C LYS A 78 4.55 16.09 3.67
N GLN A 79 4.83 17.35 4.03
CA GLN A 79 5.73 17.66 5.16
C GLN A 79 5.03 17.43 6.52
N GLU A 80 3.73 17.69 6.59
CA GLU A 80 2.92 17.53 7.80
C GLU A 80 2.26 16.16 7.85
N PHE A 81 1.90 15.61 6.68
CA PHE A 81 1.24 14.33 6.52
C PHE A 81 2.20 13.32 5.89
N SER A 82 3.05 12.70 6.72
CA SER A 82 4.12 11.80 6.28
C SER A 82 3.67 10.37 6.00
N THR A 83 2.42 10.00 6.30
CA THR A 83 1.88 8.67 6.02
C THR A 83 0.97 8.71 4.80
N ILE A 84 1.27 7.89 3.79
CA ILE A 84 0.43 7.62 2.63
C ILE A 84 -0.23 6.26 2.84
N VAL A 85 -1.55 6.24 2.91
CA VAL A 85 -2.32 5.00 2.84
C VAL A 85 -2.82 4.82 1.42
N ILE A 86 -2.52 3.67 0.83
CA ILE A 86 -2.82 3.37 -0.56
C ILE A 86 -3.75 2.17 -0.66
N ASP A 87 -4.58 2.21 -1.69
CA ASP A 87 -5.46 1.12 -2.12
C ASP A 87 -5.66 1.28 -3.64
N THR A 88 -5.87 0.20 -4.37
CA THR A 88 -6.09 0.25 -5.81
C THR A 88 -7.26 -0.61 -6.26
N GLU A 89 -7.90 -0.17 -7.35
CA GLU A 89 -8.91 -0.97 -8.04
C GLU A 89 -8.39 -1.35 -9.43
N PHE A 90 -8.52 -2.61 -9.78
CA PHE A 90 -8.07 -3.21 -11.03
C PHE A 90 -9.00 -4.38 -11.40
N PRO A 91 -9.01 -4.87 -12.65
CA PRO A 91 -10.05 -5.77 -13.15
C PRO A 91 -9.88 -7.23 -12.72
N GLY A 92 -9.54 -7.46 -11.45
CA GLY A 92 -9.35 -8.77 -10.83
C GLY A 92 -7.97 -9.36 -11.06
N SER A 93 -7.82 -10.66 -10.79
CA SER A 93 -6.61 -11.41 -11.10
C SER A 93 -7.00 -12.77 -11.66
N LEU A 94 -6.25 -13.22 -12.66
CA LEU A 94 -6.35 -14.57 -13.19
C LEU A 94 -5.60 -15.52 -12.24
N LYS A 95 -6.29 -16.58 -11.83
CA LYS A 95 -5.63 -17.77 -11.31
C LYS A 95 -4.95 -18.46 -12.48
N LEU A 96 -3.64 -18.23 -12.60
CA LEU A 96 -2.82 -18.84 -13.64
C LEU A 96 -2.43 -20.25 -13.19
N ASP A 97 -3.41 -21.16 -13.15
CA ASP A 97 -3.26 -22.53 -12.64
C ASP A 97 -2.17 -23.34 -13.40
N PHE A 98 -1.82 -22.91 -14.63
CA PHE A 98 -0.74 -23.53 -15.42
C PHE A 98 0.68 -23.06 -15.03
N LEU A 99 0.81 -22.00 -14.22
CA LEU A 99 2.12 -21.50 -13.74
C LEU A 99 2.52 -22.08 -12.38
N CYS A 100 1.60 -22.78 -11.71
CA CYS A 100 1.80 -23.33 -10.37
C CYS A 100 1.52 -24.83 -10.37
N SER A 101 2.57 -25.65 -10.30
CA SER A 101 2.39 -27.04 -9.87
C SER A 101 2.04 -27.03 -8.37
N GLU A 102 1.22 -27.97 -7.88
CA GLU A 102 0.90 -28.07 -6.43
C GLU A 102 2.14 -28.25 -5.53
N GLN A 103 3.31 -28.51 -6.13
CA GLN A 103 4.60 -28.65 -5.45
C GLN A 103 5.49 -27.39 -5.51
N ASP A 104 5.13 -26.36 -6.28
CA ASP A 104 5.90 -25.12 -6.51
C ASP A 104 5.32 -23.89 -5.79
N SER A 105 4.84 -24.06 -4.55
CA SER A 105 4.37 -22.95 -3.70
C SER A 105 5.51 -22.08 -3.13
N ASN A 106 6.57 -21.86 -3.91
CA ASN A 106 7.67 -20.96 -3.55
C ASN A 106 7.38 -19.52 -4.00
N GLU A 107 7.96 -18.53 -3.32
CA GLU A 107 7.70 -17.10 -3.53
C GLU A 107 7.91 -16.62 -4.97
N ASP A 108 8.83 -17.25 -5.71
CA ASP A 108 9.06 -16.95 -7.12
C ASP A 108 7.84 -17.28 -8.00
N SER A 109 7.04 -18.29 -7.68
CA SER A 109 5.82 -18.62 -8.43
C SER A 109 4.68 -17.65 -8.14
N ILE A 110 4.58 -17.20 -6.87
CA ILE A 110 3.64 -16.15 -6.44
C ILE A 110 3.99 -14.84 -7.16
N TYR A 111 5.27 -14.45 -7.15
CA TYR A 111 5.73 -13.27 -7.87
C TYR A 111 5.47 -13.36 -9.37
N ARG A 112 5.74 -14.51 -10.00
CA ARG A 112 5.46 -14.72 -11.43
C ARG A 112 3.98 -14.49 -11.73
N THR A 113 3.08 -15.02 -10.89
CA THR A 113 1.63 -14.82 -11.03
C THR A 113 1.24 -13.35 -10.87
N LEU A 114 1.76 -12.66 -9.85
CA LEU A 114 1.55 -11.22 -9.65
C LEU A 114 2.01 -10.42 -10.87
N LYS A 115 3.23 -10.68 -11.34
CA LYS A 115 3.83 -10.01 -12.49
C LYS A 115 3.02 -10.19 -13.76
N GLU A 116 2.63 -11.41 -14.08
CA GLU A 116 1.84 -11.67 -15.29
C GLU A 116 0.48 -10.94 -15.21
N ASN A 117 -0.20 -10.97 -14.06
CA ASN A 117 -1.45 -10.25 -13.89
C ASN A 117 -1.28 -8.73 -14.07
N VAL A 118 -0.28 -8.12 -13.41
CA VAL A 118 -0.03 -6.68 -13.50
C VAL A 118 0.37 -6.25 -14.91
N ASN A 119 1.15 -7.07 -15.63
CA ASN A 119 1.54 -6.75 -17.01
C ASN A 119 0.36 -6.86 -17.99
N MET A 120 -0.59 -7.77 -17.74
CA MET A 120 -1.73 -8.02 -18.63
C MET A 120 -2.92 -7.10 -18.37
N MET A 121 -3.12 -6.65 -17.13
CA MET A 121 -4.30 -5.90 -16.72
C MET A 121 -3.98 -4.43 -16.46
N LYS A 122 -5.01 -3.58 -16.53
CA LYS A 122 -4.84 -2.13 -16.36
C LYS A 122 -5.44 -1.67 -15.04
N LEU A 123 -4.69 -0.81 -14.36
CA LEU A 123 -5.13 -0.12 -13.15
C LEU A 123 -6.31 0.80 -13.47
N ILE A 124 -7.36 0.78 -12.63
CA ILE A 124 -8.60 1.54 -12.84
C ILE A 124 -8.67 2.73 -11.89
N GLN A 125 -8.40 2.53 -10.61
CA GLN A 125 -8.37 3.61 -9.62
C GLN A 125 -7.20 3.45 -8.64
N VAL A 126 -6.75 4.58 -8.10
CA VAL A 126 -5.80 4.63 -6.98
C VAL A 126 -6.37 5.53 -5.89
N GLY A 127 -6.45 5.01 -4.68
CA GLY A 127 -6.81 5.75 -3.48
C GLY A 127 -5.57 6.23 -2.77
N ILE A 128 -5.51 7.52 -2.42
CA ILE A 128 -4.46 8.06 -1.56
C ILE A 128 -5.12 8.79 -0.40
N THR A 129 -4.86 8.29 0.80
CA THR A 129 -5.21 8.96 2.06
C THR A 129 -3.93 9.41 2.74
N LEU A 130 -3.80 10.73 2.95
CA LEU A 130 -2.71 11.31 3.73
C LEU A 130 -3.07 11.37 5.20
N VAL A 131 -2.16 10.94 6.06
CA VAL A 131 -2.35 10.93 7.52
C VAL A 131 -1.11 11.48 8.22
N ASP A 132 -1.32 12.33 9.22
CA ASP A 132 -0.24 12.81 10.08
C ASP A 132 0.11 11.80 11.18
N ASN A 133 1.10 12.14 12.02
CA ASN A 133 1.55 11.25 13.09
C ASN A 133 0.48 10.91 14.14
N TRP A 134 -0.58 11.72 14.22
CA TRP A 134 -1.67 11.59 15.19
C TRP A 134 -2.92 10.92 14.61
N GLY A 135 -2.94 10.57 13.33
CA GLY A 135 -4.12 9.98 12.70
C GLY A 135 -5.12 11.00 12.16
N ARG A 136 -4.70 12.25 11.90
CA ARG A 136 -5.57 13.29 11.31
C ARG A 136 -5.42 13.32 9.79
N LEU A 137 -6.54 13.65 9.13
CA LEU A 137 -6.62 13.92 7.70
C LEU A 137 -6.33 15.40 7.41
N PRO A 138 -5.86 15.73 6.19
CA PRO A 138 -5.72 17.12 5.79
C PRO A 138 -7.09 17.78 5.61
N MET A 139 -7.22 19.03 6.07
CA MET A 139 -8.42 19.84 5.91
C MET A 139 -8.21 20.87 4.79
N ILE A 140 -9.05 20.81 3.76
CA ILE A 140 -8.99 21.66 2.57
C ILE A 140 -10.37 22.29 2.37
N GLU A 141 -10.44 23.62 2.42
CA GLU A 141 -11.68 24.40 2.26
C GLU A 141 -12.77 23.97 3.26
N GLY A 142 -12.39 23.72 4.52
CA GLY A 142 -13.33 23.36 5.58
C GLY A 142 -13.80 21.89 5.59
N ALA A 143 -13.25 21.03 4.74
CA ALA A 143 -13.54 19.60 4.73
C ALA A 143 -12.27 18.76 4.84
N TYR A 144 -12.32 17.66 5.61
CA TYR A 144 -11.26 16.65 5.56
C TYR A 144 -11.26 15.99 4.19
N CYS A 145 -10.08 15.73 3.63
CA CYS A 145 -9.98 15.27 2.26
C CYS A 145 -9.13 14.01 2.11
N VAL A 146 -9.56 13.14 1.21
CA VAL A 146 -8.79 12.03 0.65
C VAL A 146 -8.89 12.08 -0.87
N TRP A 147 -8.01 11.38 -1.59
CA TRP A 147 -7.96 11.44 -3.05
C TRP A 147 -8.30 10.10 -3.69
N GLN A 148 -9.08 10.18 -4.77
CA GLN A 148 -9.39 9.06 -5.64
C GLN A 148 -8.97 9.40 -7.05
N PHE A 149 -7.89 8.80 -7.54
CA PHE A 149 -7.42 8.97 -8.90
C PHE A 149 -8.14 7.97 -9.78
N ASN A 150 -8.82 8.48 -10.81
CA ASN A 150 -9.54 7.67 -11.77
C ASN A 150 -8.72 7.61 -13.06
N LEU A 151 -8.43 6.40 -13.54
CA LEU A 151 -7.53 6.19 -14.68
C LEU A 151 -8.27 5.90 -15.98
N CYS A 152 -7.57 6.05 -17.11
CA CYS A 152 -8.14 5.89 -18.45
C CYS A 152 -7.43 4.86 -19.33
N ASP A 153 -6.46 4.13 -18.80
CA ASP A 153 -5.68 3.15 -19.56
C ASP A 153 -6.48 1.88 -19.88
N PHE A 154 -7.55 1.60 -19.12
CA PHE A 154 -8.41 0.45 -19.31
C PHE A 154 -9.53 0.72 -20.35
N ASP A 155 -9.64 -0.15 -21.35
CA ASP A 155 -10.71 -0.19 -22.35
C ASP A 155 -11.43 -1.53 -22.31
N MET A 156 -12.70 -1.51 -21.91
CA MET A 156 -13.56 -2.69 -21.82
C MET A 156 -13.72 -3.46 -23.15
N ASN A 157 -13.49 -2.84 -24.30
CA ASN A 157 -13.60 -3.51 -25.59
C ASN A 157 -12.34 -4.29 -25.97
N ASN A 158 -11.19 -3.91 -25.42
CA ASN A 158 -9.89 -4.38 -25.88
C ASN A 158 -9.07 -5.07 -24.78
N ASP A 159 -9.34 -4.76 -23.50
CA ASP A 159 -8.56 -5.27 -22.38
C ASP A 159 -9.16 -6.50 -21.71
N ILE A 160 -8.29 -7.28 -21.07
CA ILE A 160 -8.64 -8.46 -20.29
C ILE A 160 -9.18 -8.01 -18.93
N PHE A 161 -10.34 -8.56 -18.53
CA PHE A 161 -10.92 -8.31 -17.22
C PHE A 161 -11.72 -9.49 -16.68
N VAL A 162 -11.87 -9.53 -15.35
CA VAL A 162 -12.83 -10.40 -14.68
C VAL A 162 -14.14 -9.66 -14.53
N LYS A 163 -15.24 -10.17 -15.12
CA LYS A 163 -16.55 -9.49 -15.21
C LYS A 163 -17.13 -9.06 -13.84
N ALA A 164 -16.76 -9.74 -12.76
CA ALA A 164 -17.17 -9.40 -11.40
C ALA A 164 -16.45 -8.17 -10.80
N SER A 165 -15.40 -7.67 -11.45
CA SER A 165 -14.49 -6.63 -10.93
C SER A 165 -14.65 -5.26 -11.58
N ILE A 166 -15.60 -5.08 -12.51
CA ILE A 166 -15.85 -3.78 -13.15
C ILE A 166 -17.01 -3.08 -12.45
N GLN A 167 -16.72 -2.03 -11.68
CA GLN A 167 -17.76 -1.20 -11.04
C GLN A 167 -17.77 0.25 -11.55
N VAL A 168 -16.66 0.79 -12.05
CA VAL A 168 -16.57 2.18 -12.50
C VAL A 168 -15.63 2.29 -13.70
N LEU A 169 -16.13 2.82 -14.83
CA LEU A 169 -15.34 3.13 -16.04
C LEU A 169 -15.65 4.55 -16.49
N GLN A 170 -14.62 5.36 -16.77
CA GLN A 170 -14.80 6.75 -17.19
C GLN A 170 -13.73 7.22 -18.19
N ASN A 171 -14.19 7.71 -19.35
CA ASN A 171 -13.35 8.06 -20.51
C ASN A 171 -12.47 9.33 -20.33
N ASN A 172 -12.53 10.00 -19.17
CA ASN A 172 -11.79 11.24 -18.88
C ASN A 172 -10.72 11.07 -17.79
N GLY A 173 -10.36 9.83 -17.48
CA GLY A 173 -9.35 9.48 -16.48
C GLY A 173 -7.95 10.04 -16.76
N LEU A 174 -7.11 9.97 -15.74
CA LEU A 174 -5.69 10.26 -15.79
C LEU A 174 -4.95 9.04 -16.37
N GLU A 175 -3.94 9.23 -17.20
CA GLU A 175 -3.09 8.10 -17.63
C GLU A 175 -2.22 7.62 -16.46
N SER A 176 -2.10 6.30 -16.28
CA SER A 176 -1.27 5.63 -15.27
C SER A 176 0.18 6.15 -15.29
N ARG A 177 0.78 6.29 -16.48
CA ARG A 177 2.11 6.87 -16.66
C ARG A 177 2.18 8.32 -16.19
N THR A 178 1.11 9.10 -16.39
CA THR A 178 1.04 10.49 -15.92
C THR A 178 0.92 10.53 -14.39
N LEU A 179 0.15 9.63 -13.78
CA LEU A 179 0.13 9.43 -12.31
C LEU A 179 1.54 9.17 -11.77
N GLY A 180 2.27 8.20 -12.34
CA GLY A 180 3.64 7.88 -11.93
C GLY A 180 4.61 9.05 -12.03
N ARG A 181 4.54 9.82 -13.13
CA ARG A 181 5.33 11.05 -13.30
C ARG A 181 5.00 12.11 -12.25
N LEU A 182 3.74 12.24 -11.84
CA LEU A 182 3.33 13.19 -10.81
C LEU A 182 3.79 12.73 -9.41
N LEU A 183 3.73 11.44 -9.09
CA LEU A 183 4.30 10.87 -7.86
C LEU A 183 5.81 11.17 -7.75
N LEU A 184 6.56 11.01 -8.84
CA LEU A 184 7.98 11.36 -8.93
C LEU A 184 8.20 12.87 -8.75
N LYS A 185 7.50 13.68 -9.52
CA LYS A 185 7.63 15.15 -9.53
C LYS A 185 7.38 15.76 -8.15
N HIS A 186 6.43 15.21 -7.38
CA HIS A 186 6.06 15.73 -6.07
C HIS A 186 6.82 15.07 -4.91
N HIS A 187 7.77 14.17 -5.20
CA HIS A 187 8.59 13.42 -4.23
C HIS A 187 7.74 12.61 -3.25
N LEU A 188 6.72 11.92 -3.76
CA LEU A 188 5.89 11.01 -2.97
C LEU A 188 6.49 9.61 -2.94
N VAL A 189 7.16 9.20 -4.02
CA VAL A 189 8.05 8.04 -4.08
C VAL A 189 9.51 8.48 -3.97
N PHE A 190 10.40 7.54 -3.64
CA PHE A 190 11.83 7.75 -3.36
C PHE A 190 12.09 8.81 -2.29
N ASN A 191 11.16 8.94 -1.34
CA ASN A 191 11.24 9.91 -0.25
C ASN A 191 11.30 9.17 1.09
N PRO A 192 12.46 9.14 1.77
CA PRO A 192 12.63 8.37 3.01
C PRO A 192 11.82 8.92 4.20
N ARG A 193 11.25 10.13 4.08
CA ARG A 193 10.33 10.70 5.08
C ARG A 193 8.92 10.12 4.97
N MET A 194 8.54 9.59 3.81
CA MET A 194 7.22 9.01 3.61
C MET A 194 7.15 7.59 4.14
N HIS A 195 5.99 7.24 4.68
CA HIS A 195 5.66 5.90 5.17
C HIS A 195 4.38 5.45 4.48
N TYR A 196 4.38 4.22 4.00
CA TYR A 196 3.26 3.66 3.27
C TYR A 196 2.48 2.67 4.13
N VAL A 197 1.16 2.68 4.00
CA VAL A 197 0.25 1.73 4.62
C VAL A 197 -0.69 1.17 3.55
N CYS A 198 -1.00 -0.11 3.63
CA CYS A 198 -1.94 -0.79 2.74
C CYS A 198 -2.72 -1.86 3.52
N TYR A 199 -3.69 -2.46 2.86
CA TYR A 199 -4.31 -3.71 3.30
C TYR A 199 -4.15 -4.74 2.19
N GLN A 200 -3.29 -5.74 2.39
CA GLN A 200 -3.00 -6.76 1.37
C GLN A 200 -2.44 -6.15 0.07
N GLY A 201 -1.38 -5.35 0.20
CA GLY A 201 -0.98 -4.36 -0.80
C GLY A 201 -0.09 -4.86 -1.92
N ASP A 202 0.11 -6.17 -2.09
CA ASP A 202 1.02 -6.73 -3.09
C ASP A 202 0.72 -6.23 -4.51
N TYR A 203 -0.55 -6.27 -4.92
CA TYR A 203 -1.01 -5.74 -6.21
C TYR A 203 -0.97 -4.21 -6.24
N ASP A 204 -1.39 -3.54 -5.16
CA ASP A 204 -1.39 -2.07 -5.07
C ASP A 204 -0.02 -1.48 -5.40
N PHE A 205 1.02 -1.99 -4.73
CA PHE A 205 2.38 -1.51 -4.95
C PHE A 205 2.95 -1.94 -6.30
N ALA A 206 2.55 -3.10 -6.83
CA ALA A 206 3.01 -3.56 -8.12
C ALA A 206 2.49 -2.65 -9.25
N TYR A 207 1.20 -2.32 -9.24
CA TYR A 207 0.63 -1.40 -10.22
C TYR A 207 1.17 0.02 -10.09
N VAL A 208 1.35 0.53 -8.87
CA VAL A 208 1.92 1.87 -8.67
C VAL A 208 3.40 1.89 -9.05
N HIS A 209 4.12 0.78 -8.84
CA HIS A 209 5.50 0.62 -9.29
C HIS A 209 5.60 0.69 -10.82
N GLU A 210 4.77 -0.09 -11.54
CA GLU A 210 4.67 -0.08 -13.00
C GLU A 210 4.35 1.32 -13.53
N ALA A 211 3.38 2.01 -12.93
CA ALA A 211 3.02 3.37 -13.31
C ALA A 211 4.20 4.35 -13.14
N VAL A 212 4.99 4.21 -12.06
CA VAL A 212 6.13 5.09 -11.73
C VAL A 212 7.35 4.81 -12.62
N THR A 213 7.69 3.54 -12.86
CA THR A 213 8.79 3.21 -13.79
C THR A 213 8.42 3.59 -15.21
N GLY A 214 7.13 3.53 -15.54
CA GLY A 214 6.63 3.70 -16.90
C GLY A 214 7.03 2.54 -17.83
N ASP A 215 7.65 1.50 -17.27
CA ASP A 215 7.96 0.26 -17.94
C ASP A 215 6.70 -0.58 -17.96
N GLN A 216 6.28 -1.05 -19.13
CA GLN A 216 5.06 -1.87 -19.28
C GLN A 216 5.20 -3.29 -18.69
N GLN A 217 6.27 -3.53 -17.92
CA GLN A 217 6.58 -4.82 -17.31
C GLN A 217 7.24 -4.65 -15.95
N LEU A 218 6.79 -5.41 -14.96
CA LEU A 218 7.51 -5.55 -13.69
C LEU A 218 8.88 -6.23 -13.88
N PRO A 219 9.84 -6.02 -12.95
CA PRO A 219 11.18 -6.60 -13.01
C PRO A 219 11.23 -8.11 -13.25
N SER A 220 12.36 -8.60 -13.76
CA SER A 220 12.47 -9.97 -14.27
C SER A 220 12.37 -11.02 -13.16
N SER A 221 12.94 -10.71 -11.99
CA SER A 221 13.00 -11.59 -10.82
C SER A 221 12.38 -10.93 -9.59
N LEU A 222 11.97 -11.77 -8.63
CA LEU A 222 11.47 -11.33 -7.33
C LEU A 222 12.50 -10.45 -6.59
N ALA A 223 13.78 -10.80 -6.66
CA ALA A 223 14.85 -10.05 -6.01
C ALA A 223 14.95 -8.60 -6.54
N GLU A 224 14.91 -8.44 -7.87
CA GLU A 224 14.94 -7.11 -8.51
C GLU A 224 13.70 -6.29 -8.15
N TYR A 225 12.52 -6.92 -8.19
CA TYR A 225 11.27 -6.25 -7.81
C TYR A 225 11.28 -5.81 -6.37
N THR A 226 11.69 -6.69 -5.45
CA THR A 226 11.76 -6.39 -4.01
C THR A 226 12.70 -5.23 -3.74
N TYR A 227 13.90 -5.24 -4.33
CA TYR A 227 14.86 -4.14 -4.21
C TYR A 227 14.28 -2.82 -4.73
N SER A 228 13.63 -2.85 -5.90
CA SER A 228 13.04 -1.66 -6.50
C SER A 228 11.84 -1.13 -5.70
N LYS A 229 10.97 -2.02 -5.20
CA LYS A 229 9.80 -1.69 -4.35
C LYS A 229 10.25 -1.01 -3.06
N ILE A 230 11.23 -1.58 -2.36
CA ILE A 230 11.78 -1.01 -1.11
C ILE A 230 12.46 0.34 -1.38
N SER A 231 13.19 0.47 -2.49
CA SER A 231 13.84 1.73 -2.85
C SER A 231 12.81 2.83 -3.17
N MET A 232 11.71 2.47 -3.81
CA MET A 232 10.66 3.39 -4.25
C MET A 232 9.74 3.83 -3.11
N PHE A 233 9.25 2.91 -2.29
CA PHE A 233 8.23 3.20 -1.27
C PHE A 233 8.82 3.30 0.15
N GLY A 234 10.03 2.81 0.38
CA GLY A 234 10.67 2.86 1.69
C GLY A 234 9.95 1.95 2.69
N ARG A 235 9.32 2.55 3.71
CA ARG A 235 8.64 1.79 4.78
C ARG A 235 7.23 1.45 4.34
N ILE A 236 6.86 0.17 4.34
CA ILE A 236 5.48 -0.29 4.07
C ILE A 236 4.97 -1.02 5.32
N PHE A 237 3.78 -0.67 5.78
CA PHE A 237 3.03 -1.38 6.81
C PHE A 237 1.78 -2.00 6.20
N ASP A 238 1.68 -3.33 6.23
CA ASP A 238 0.50 -4.03 5.77
C ASP A 238 -0.44 -4.39 6.94
N VAL A 239 -1.63 -3.81 6.93
CA VAL A 239 -2.68 -4.03 7.93
C VAL A 239 -3.15 -5.49 7.92
N ARG A 240 -3.15 -6.17 6.77
CA ARG A 240 -3.50 -7.59 6.64
C ARG A 240 -2.50 -8.47 7.38
N CYS A 241 -1.20 -8.21 7.25
CA CYS A 241 -0.20 -8.98 8.00
C CYS A 241 -0.39 -8.74 9.50
N ALA A 242 -0.63 -7.49 9.93
CA ALA A 242 -0.90 -7.18 11.33
C ALA A 242 -2.17 -7.88 11.85
N GLN A 243 -3.22 -7.99 11.03
CA GLN A 243 -4.42 -8.75 11.34
C GLN A 243 -4.11 -10.23 11.61
N LEU A 244 -3.40 -10.89 10.69
CA LEU A 244 -3.10 -12.32 10.76
C LEU A 244 -2.25 -12.65 11.98
N GLN A 245 -1.20 -11.87 12.23
CA GLN A 245 -0.24 -12.11 13.29
C GLN A 245 -0.85 -11.94 14.68
N ASN A 246 -1.76 -10.99 14.84
CA ASN A 246 -2.12 -10.51 16.16
C ASN A 246 -3.58 -10.72 16.54
N PHE A 247 -4.46 -10.78 15.55
CA PHE A 247 -5.88 -11.04 15.76
C PHE A 247 -6.25 -12.48 15.39
N HIS A 248 -5.35 -13.18 14.67
CA HIS A 248 -5.55 -14.55 14.20
C HIS A 248 -6.87 -14.71 13.42
N THR A 249 -7.19 -13.72 12.59
CA THR A 249 -8.37 -13.71 11.72
C THR A 249 -8.00 -13.49 10.27
N SER A 250 -8.83 -14.04 9.37
CA SER A 250 -8.68 -13.93 7.92
C SER A 250 -9.89 -13.23 7.29
N TYR A 251 -10.30 -12.10 7.87
CA TYR A 251 -11.41 -11.30 7.37
C TYR A 251 -10.91 -10.28 6.38
N GLY A 252 -11.65 -10.02 5.29
CA GLY A 252 -11.38 -8.85 4.44
C GLY A 252 -11.54 -7.51 5.19
N LEU A 253 -11.03 -6.44 4.60
CA LEU A 253 -10.87 -5.11 5.22
C LEU A 253 -12.13 -4.63 5.95
N GLN A 254 -13.30 -4.66 5.30
CA GLN A 254 -14.54 -4.18 5.89
C GLN A 254 -14.89 -4.92 7.19
N LYS A 255 -14.93 -6.26 7.14
CA LYS A 255 -15.25 -7.09 8.30
C LYS A 255 -14.19 -6.98 9.40
N PHE A 256 -12.91 -6.79 9.04
CA PHE A 256 -11.87 -6.54 10.03
C PHE A 256 -12.05 -5.18 10.72
N SER A 257 -12.30 -4.13 9.95
CA SER A 257 -12.57 -2.77 10.45
C SER A 257 -13.76 -2.76 11.40
N ASP A 258 -14.86 -3.41 11.00
CA ASP A 258 -16.07 -3.57 11.83
C ASP A 258 -15.77 -4.27 13.16
N SER A 259 -14.89 -5.28 13.15
CA SER A 259 -14.48 -5.99 14.37
C SER A 259 -13.66 -5.14 15.35
N LEU A 260 -13.07 -4.04 14.88
CA LEU A 260 -12.37 -3.05 15.68
C LEU A 260 -13.25 -1.84 16.05
N GLY A 261 -14.55 -1.87 15.69
CA GLY A 261 -15.45 -0.73 15.88
C GLY A 261 -15.22 0.42 14.89
N VAL A 262 -14.42 0.20 13.84
CA VAL A 262 -14.16 1.20 12.79
C VAL A 262 -15.25 1.08 11.73
N LYS A 263 -15.92 2.19 11.44
CA LYS A 263 -16.94 2.30 10.39
C LYS A 263 -16.40 3.06 9.18
N ARG A 264 -16.95 2.74 8.00
CA ARG A 264 -16.69 3.52 6.79
C ARG A 264 -17.41 4.87 6.91
N ILE A 265 -16.64 5.94 6.94
CA ILE A 265 -17.16 7.30 7.21
C ILE A 265 -17.45 8.11 5.93
N SER A 266 -16.95 7.68 4.77
CA SER A 266 -17.21 8.30 3.47
C SER A 266 -16.96 7.31 2.35
N GLY A 267 -17.68 7.48 1.23
CA GLY A 267 -17.57 6.63 0.04
C GLY A 267 -18.22 5.26 0.18
N THR A 268 -18.15 4.46 -0.87
CA THR A 268 -18.66 3.08 -0.91
C THR A 268 -17.51 2.07 -0.86
N SER A 269 -17.79 0.82 -0.51
CA SER A 269 -16.80 -0.26 -0.69
C SER A 269 -16.47 -0.43 -2.18
N HIS A 270 -15.27 -0.93 -2.47
CA HIS A 270 -14.77 -1.13 -3.84
C HIS A 270 -14.58 0.17 -4.62
N GLN A 271 -14.10 1.19 -3.90
CA GLN A 271 -13.68 2.46 -4.45
C GLN A 271 -12.40 2.85 -3.74
N ALA A 272 -11.31 2.98 -4.51
CA ALA A 272 -9.98 3.06 -3.93
C ALA A 272 -9.83 4.21 -2.92
N GLY A 273 -10.45 5.37 -3.16
CA GLY A 273 -10.41 6.50 -2.22
C GLY A 273 -11.10 6.19 -0.89
N SER A 274 -12.20 5.45 -0.93
CA SER A 274 -12.97 5.02 0.23
C SER A 274 -12.27 3.90 1.00
N ASP A 275 -11.66 2.94 0.29
CA ASP A 275 -10.97 1.80 0.89
C ASP A 275 -9.59 2.17 1.47
N SER A 276 -8.85 3.08 0.84
CA SER A 276 -7.65 3.68 1.45
C SER A 276 -7.98 4.45 2.75
N LEU A 277 -9.14 5.14 2.80
CA LEU A 277 -9.62 5.83 4.01
C LEU A 277 -10.01 4.85 5.12
N LEU A 278 -10.68 3.76 4.78
CA LEU A 278 -11.02 2.70 5.75
C LEU A 278 -9.75 2.01 6.27
N THR A 279 -8.79 1.73 5.39
CA THR A 279 -7.47 1.20 5.74
C THR A 279 -6.73 2.13 6.71
N ALA A 280 -6.75 3.45 6.45
CA ALA A 280 -6.13 4.44 7.33
C ALA A 280 -6.76 4.44 8.73
N SER A 281 -8.10 4.39 8.78
CA SER A 281 -8.86 4.34 10.04
C SER A 281 -8.51 3.08 10.84
N THR A 282 -8.45 1.94 10.17
CA THR A 282 -8.14 0.63 10.77
C THR A 282 -6.68 0.56 11.24
N TYR A 283 -5.74 1.09 10.47
CA TYR A 283 -4.35 1.23 10.88
C TYR A 283 -4.22 2.06 12.17
N GLN A 284 -4.92 3.19 12.25
CA GLN A 284 -4.90 4.04 13.43
C GLN A 284 -5.55 3.34 14.64
N ALA A 285 -6.60 2.54 14.44
CA ALA A 285 -7.18 1.68 15.48
C ALA A 285 -6.12 0.74 16.06
N ILE A 286 -5.41 0.02 15.19
CA ILE A 286 -4.36 -0.92 15.59
C ILE A 286 -3.24 -0.19 16.35
N LYS A 287 -2.80 0.96 15.85
CA LYS A 287 -1.77 1.78 16.50
C LYS A 287 -2.20 2.23 17.90
N SER A 288 -3.48 2.52 18.11
CA SER A 288 -4.03 2.93 19.41
C SER A 288 -4.11 1.80 20.45
N LEU A 289 -4.06 0.53 20.01
CA LEU A 289 -4.28 -0.64 20.86
C LEU A 289 -3.06 -1.07 21.68
N SER A 290 -1.83 -0.72 21.29
CA SER A 290 -0.65 -0.74 22.17
C SER A 290 0.61 -0.19 21.46
N THR A 291 1.35 0.68 22.14
CA THR A 291 2.68 1.17 21.71
C THR A 291 3.71 0.03 21.61
N SER A 292 3.59 -1.04 22.41
CA SER A 292 4.52 -2.19 22.36
C SER A 292 4.28 -3.10 21.14
N PHE A 293 3.04 -3.15 20.68
CA PHE A 293 2.59 -3.93 19.52
C PHE A 293 3.02 -3.27 18.22
N TYR A 294 2.86 -1.95 18.14
CA TYR A 294 3.34 -1.13 17.02
C TYR A 294 4.87 -1.22 16.86
N ASN A 295 5.63 -1.00 17.95
CA ASN A 295 7.10 -0.92 17.90
C ASN A 295 7.78 -2.26 17.55
N ARG A 296 7.20 -3.40 17.91
CA ARG A 296 7.75 -4.73 17.59
C ARG A 296 7.80 -4.99 16.07
N HIS A 297 6.80 -4.51 15.32
CA HIS A 297 6.67 -4.77 13.88
C HIS A 297 7.16 -3.64 13.00
N TYR A 298 7.15 -2.40 13.51
CA TYR A 298 7.88 -1.28 12.89
C TYR A 298 9.38 -1.57 12.78
N SER A 299 9.92 -2.39 13.70
CA SER A 299 11.33 -2.79 13.72
C SER A 299 11.65 -3.96 12.77
N GLN A 300 10.69 -4.88 12.51
CA GLN A 300 10.89 -6.02 11.59
C GLN A 300 10.82 -5.62 10.11
N THR A 301 10.03 -4.60 9.78
CA THR A 301 10.07 -3.94 8.46
C THR A 301 11.36 -3.12 8.25
N TYR A 302 12.07 -2.78 9.34
CA TYR A 302 13.34 -2.04 9.35
C TYR A 302 14.60 -2.91 9.26
N SER A 303 14.60 -4.10 9.88
CA SER A 303 15.84 -4.89 10.06
C SER A 303 16.40 -5.53 8.79
N ASN A 304 15.71 -5.42 7.65
CA ASN A 304 16.14 -6.09 6.42
C ASN A 304 17.00 -5.21 5.49
N LYS A 305 17.43 -4.02 5.93
CA LYS A 305 18.48 -3.27 5.22
C LYS A 305 19.87 -3.89 5.35
N GLU A 306 20.14 -4.70 6.37
CA GLU A 306 21.47 -5.27 6.64
C GLU A 306 21.59 -6.79 6.35
N LYS A 307 20.52 -7.45 5.88
CA LYS A 307 20.42 -8.92 5.85
C LYS A 307 20.18 -9.54 4.48
N TYR A 308 20.72 -8.95 3.42
CA TYR A 308 20.76 -9.59 2.10
C TYR A 308 21.97 -10.54 1.99
N ALA A 309 21.95 -11.65 2.75
CA ALA A 309 22.85 -12.79 2.64
C ALA A 309 22.11 -14.10 3.06
N PRO A 310 22.47 -15.28 2.54
CA PRO A 310 21.55 -16.22 1.91
C PRO A 310 20.99 -17.30 2.86
N ASN A 311 20.32 -16.92 3.95
CA ASN A 311 19.54 -17.88 4.74
C ASN A 311 18.22 -17.21 5.15
N PHE A 312 17.25 -17.28 4.23
CA PHE A 312 15.96 -16.62 4.32
C PHE A 312 14.87 -17.57 4.82
N HIS A 313 14.23 -17.20 5.94
CA HIS A 313 12.86 -17.61 6.25
C HIS A 313 11.99 -16.36 6.16
N SER A 314 11.15 -16.31 5.13
CA SER A 314 10.61 -15.11 4.48
C SER A 314 9.08 -15.08 4.48
N SER A 315 8.45 -15.42 5.60
CA SER A 315 6.98 -15.44 5.75
C SER A 315 6.27 -14.06 5.66
N PHE A 316 6.91 -13.01 5.12
CA PHE A 316 6.45 -11.62 5.24
C PHE A 316 6.52 -10.75 3.98
N TYR A 317 6.86 -11.29 2.82
CA TYR A 317 7.02 -10.47 1.60
C TYR A 317 5.88 -10.59 0.59
N PHE A 318 4.97 -11.53 0.81
CA PHE A 318 3.70 -11.66 0.10
C PHE A 318 2.57 -11.83 1.12
N CYS A 319 1.98 -10.71 1.52
CA CYS A 319 0.59 -10.65 2.01
C CYS A 319 -0.16 -9.88 0.92
#